data_AF-A0A218V5J5-F1
#
_entry.id   AF-A0A218V5J5-F1
#
_cell.length_a   1.000
_cell.length_b   1.000
_cell.length_c   1.000
_cell.angle_alpha   90.00
_cell.angle_beta   90.00
_cell.angle_gamma   90.00
#
_symmetry.space_group_name_H-M   'P 1'
#
loop_
_entity.id
_entity.type
_entity.pdbx_description
1 polymer ?
#
loop_
_entity_poly.entity_id
_entity_poly.type
_entity_poly.pdbx_seq_one_letter_code
_entity_poly.pdbx_strand_id
1 'polypeptide(L)'
;MSSTAPSKKPYRKAPPQHREIRHEVPIIRDDQDGVILAEQSQEPLTDAERMKLLQHENEELRRRLTYVTNKMEAMERELESGQDYLEMELGQNREELEKFKDKFRRLQNSYTASQRTNQDLEEKLHALIKKAEMDRKTLDWEIVELTNKLLDAKTTINKLEELNERYRQDCNLAVQLLKCNKSHFRNHKFADHC
;
A
#
# COMPACT_ATOMS: atom_id res chain seq x y z
N MET A 1 22.20 -4.19 27.78
CA MET A 1 22.70 -4.40 26.41
C MET A 1 21.70 -3.78 25.45
N SER A 2 22.15 -2.77 24.73
CA SER A 2 21.35 -1.94 23.82
C SER A 2 21.13 -2.64 22.49
N SER A 3 19.91 -2.56 21.94
CA SER A 3 19.73 -2.44 20.48
C SER A 3 18.29 -1.99 20.17
N THR A 4 18.10 -0.68 20.11
CA THR A 4 16.93 -0.04 19.48
C THR A 4 17.23 0.07 17.98
N ALA A 5 16.58 -0.76 17.16
CA ALA A 5 16.66 -0.66 15.71
C ALA A 5 15.75 0.49 15.21
N PRO A 6 16.24 1.43 14.39
CA PRO A 6 15.41 2.48 13.83
C PRO A 6 14.61 1.95 12.62
N SER A 7 13.30 2.25 12.59
CA SER A 7 12.40 1.95 11.48
C SER A 7 12.77 2.78 10.24
N LYS A 8 12.95 2.09 9.10
CA LYS A 8 13.35 2.67 7.82
C LYS A 8 12.25 3.60 7.27
N LYS A 9 12.61 4.84 6.96
CA LYS A 9 11.77 5.84 6.26
C LYS A 9 11.56 5.43 4.78
N PRO A 10 10.44 5.80 4.14
CA PRO A 10 10.16 5.40 2.77
C PRO A 10 10.97 6.20 1.76
N TYR A 11 11.47 5.51 0.74
CA TYR A 11 12.19 6.05 -0.41
C TYR A 11 11.43 7.22 -1.05
N ARG A 12 11.97 8.45 -0.95
CA ARG A 12 11.59 9.59 -1.79
C ARG A 12 12.53 9.59 -2.99
N LYS A 13 12.10 9.10 -4.15
CA LYS A 13 12.78 9.42 -5.42
C LYS A 13 12.43 10.86 -5.78
N ALA A 14 13.44 11.71 -5.95
CA ALA A 14 13.25 13.08 -6.42
C ALA A 14 12.78 13.07 -7.89
N PRO A 15 11.97 14.06 -8.33
CA PRO A 15 11.54 14.17 -9.73
C PRO A 15 12.73 14.35 -10.69
N PRO A 16 12.67 13.82 -11.93
CA PRO A 16 13.71 14.02 -12.93
C PRO A 16 13.88 15.52 -13.24
N GLN A 17 15.11 16.00 -13.26
CA GLN A 17 15.43 17.37 -13.66
C GLN A 17 15.07 17.58 -15.14
N HIS A 18 14.25 18.58 -15.40
CA HIS A 18 13.89 19.04 -16.75
C HIS A 18 15.17 19.50 -17.46
N ARG A 19 15.56 18.81 -18.54
CA ARG A 19 16.64 19.25 -19.42
C ARG A 19 16.04 20.25 -20.40
N GLU A 20 16.16 21.55 -20.10
CA GLU A 20 15.80 22.60 -21.05
C GLU A 20 16.79 22.58 -22.22
N ILE A 21 16.33 22.12 -23.38
CA ILE A 21 17.07 22.24 -24.63
C ILE A 21 16.73 23.62 -25.21
N ARG A 22 17.58 24.61 -24.91
CA ARG A 22 17.56 25.90 -25.61
C ARG A 22 17.82 25.66 -27.09
N HIS A 23 16.79 25.83 -27.91
CA HIS A 23 16.97 25.99 -29.35
C HIS A 23 17.32 27.46 -29.58
N GLU A 24 18.56 27.74 -29.95
CA GLU A 24 18.94 29.06 -30.44
C GLU A 24 18.31 29.30 -31.81
N VAL A 25 17.56 30.40 -31.94
CA VAL A 25 16.94 30.83 -33.19
C VAL A 25 18.05 31.34 -34.12
N PRO A 26 18.10 30.91 -35.39
CA PRO A 26 19.06 31.45 -36.34
C PRO A 26 18.79 32.94 -36.57
N ILE A 27 19.79 33.77 -36.25
CA ILE A 27 19.83 35.19 -36.60
C ILE A 27 19.87 35.27 -38.14
N ILE A 28 18.76 35.73 -38.73
CA ILE A 28 18.70 36.10 -40.14
C ILE A 28 19.63 37.30 -40.32
N ARG A 29 20.75 37.09 -41.00
CA ARG A 29 21.63 38.17 -41.47
C ARG A 29 20.97 38.78 -42.70
N ASP A 30 20.59 40.05 -42.59
CA ASP A 30 20.26 40.88 -43.74
C ASP A 30 21.51 41.06 -44.59
N ASP A 31 21.63 40.30 -45.68
CA ASP A 31 22.52 40.64 -46.79
C ASP A 31 21.89 41.83 -47.54
N GLN A 32 21.99 43.02 -46.94
CA GLN A 32 21.95 44.28 -47.69
C GLN A 32 23.26 44.39 -48.46
N ASP A 33 23.33 43.72 -49.61
CA ASP A 33 24.35 44.02 -50.61
C ASP A 33 24.13 45.44 -51.09
N GLY A 34 25.04 46.29 -50.65
CA GLY A 34 25.09 47.71 -50.92
C GLY A 34 25.05 47.98 -52.42
N VAL A 35 24.14 48.89 -52.77
CA VAL A 35 24.19 49.65 -54.00
C VAL A 35 25.49 50.46 -54.00
N ILE A 36 26.56 49.88 -54.55
CA ILE A 36 27.74 50.64 -54.97
C ILE A 36 27.38 51.27 -56.31
N LEU A 37 26.89 52.51 -56.25
CA LEU A 37 26.83 53.43 -57.38
C LEU A 37 28.27 53.71 -57.82
N ALA A 38 28.78 52.89 -58.75
CA ALA A 38 29.95 53.24 -59.53
C ALA A 38 29.52 54.28 -60.57
N GLU A 39 29.82 55.56 -60.29
CA GLU A 39 29.83 56.64 -61.27
C GLU A 39 30.74 56.27 -62.44
N GLN A 40 30.14 55.82 -63.54
CA GLN A 40 30.77 55.76 -64.85
C GLN A 40 30.07 56.79 -65.75
N SER A 41 30.83 57.84 -66.08
CA SER A 41 30.78 58.68 -67.28
C SER A 41 29.48 58.63 -68.09
N GLN A 42 28.60 59.61 -67.89
CA GLN A 42 27.42 59.82 -68.74
C GLN A 42 27.81 60.52 -70.06
N GLU A 43 27.90 59.77 -71.16
CA GLU A 43 27.35 60.28 -72.43
C GLU A 43 25.83 60.43 -72.26
N PRO A 44 25.17 61.41 -72.90
CA PRO A 44 23.74 61.59 -72.78
C PRO A 44 23.03 60.43 -73.49
N LEU A 45 22.73 59.37 -72.73
CA LEU A 45 21.80 58.31 -73.15
C LEU A 45 20.56 58.97 -73.73
N THR A 46 20.16 58.53 -74.91
CA THR A 46 18.90 58.98 -75.49
C THR A 46 17.75 58.59 -74.55
N ASP A 47 16.68 59.40 -74.48
CA ASP A 47 15.55 59.13 -73.59
C ASP A 47 14.97 57.71 -73.77
N ALA A 48 15.08 57.16 -74.99
CA ALA A 48 14.70 55.78 -75.30
C ALA A 48 15.55 54.73 -74.58
N GLU A 49 16.85 54.96 -74.39
CA GLU A 49 17.76 54.03 -73.70
C GLU A 49 17.55 54.09 -72.18
N ARG A 50 17.35 55.29 -71.62
CA ARG A 50 16.93 55.44 -70.21
C ARG A 50 15.60 54.75 -69.93
N MET A 51 14.64 54.88 -70.84
CA MET A 51 13.34 54.23 -70.71
C MET A 51 13.45 52.71 -70.71
N LYS A 52 14.33 52.13 -71.54
CA LYS A 52 14.60 50.68 -71.54
C LYS A 52 15.29 50.20 -70.26
N LEU A 53 16.27 50.95 -69.75
CA LEU A 53 16.93 50.61 -68.48
C LEU A 53 15.93 50.61 -67.32
N LEU A 54 15.11 51.66 -67.21
CA LEU A 54 14.07 51.74 -66.17
C LEU A 54 13.01 50.64 -66.31
N GLN A 55 12.63 50.26 -67.53
CA GLN A 55 11.74 49.11 -67.75
C GLN A 55 12.36 47.81 -67.26
N HIS A 56 13.63 47.57 -67.61
CA HIS A 56 14.35 46.38 -67.17
C HIS A 56 14.46 46.30 -65.64
N GLU A 57 14.81 47.41 -65.00
CA GLU A 57 14.89 47.52 -63.55
C GLU A 57 13.52 47.31 -62.88
N ASN A 58 12.43 47.86 -63.45
CA ASN A 58 11.07 47.61 -62.96
C ASN A 58 10.68 46.13 -63.06
N GLU A 59 11.02 45.47 -64.18
CA GLU A 59 10.77 44.04 -64.33
C GLU A 59 11.59 43.22 -63.32
N GLU A 60 12.84 43.58 -63.09
CA GLU A 60 13.68 42.91 -62.12
C GLU A 60 13.16 43.08 -60.69
N LEU A 61 12.75 44.30 -60.31
CA LEU A 61 12.10 44.58 -59.03
C LEU A 61 10.81 43.77 -58.86
N ARG A 62 9.99 43.66 -59.91
CA ARG A 62 8.78 42.82 -59.89
C ARG A 62 9.12 41.35 -59.68
N ARG A 63 10.13 40.81 -60.38
CA ARG A 63 10.60 39.42 -60.20
C ARG A 63 11.10 39.18 -58.78
N ARG A 64 11.91 40.11 -58.24
CA ARG A 64 12.43 40.05 -56.86
C ARG A 64 11.29 40.09 -55.84
N LEU A 65 10.31 40.98 -56.03
CA LEU A 65 9.14 41.08 -55.15
C LEU A 65 8.35 39.76 -55.14
N THR A 66 8.02 39.21 -56.32
CA THR A 66 7.32 37.92 -56.41
C THR A 66 8.11 36.79 -55.76
N TYR A 67 9.42 36.74 -55.93
CA TYR A 67 10.27 35.74 -55.28
C TYR A 67 10.20 35.84 -53.75
N VAL A 68 10.34 37.05 -53.20
CA VAL A 68 10.26 37.27 -51.75
C VAL A 68 8.87 36.96 -51.20
N THR A 69 7.80 37.36 -51.89
CA THR A 69 6.42 37.02 -51.52
C THR A 69 6.21 35.52 -51.46
N ASN A 70 6.59 34.78 -52.50
CA ASN A 70 6.45 33.32 -52.53
C ASN A 70 7.29 32.63 -51.43
N LYS A 71 8.48 33.16 -51.14
CA LYS A 71 9.34 32.65 -50.06
C LYS A 71 8.72 32.92 -48.69
N MET A 72 8.13 34.10 -48.49
CA MET A 72 7.41 34.46 -47.27
C MET A 72 6.20 33.54 -47.07
N GLU A 73 5.35 33.35 -48.08
CA GLU A 73 4.20 32.44 -48.04
C GLU A 73 4.59 30.97 -47.78
N ALA A 74 5.78 30.54 -48.24
CA ALA A 74 6.30 29.21 -47.92
C ALA A 74 6.70 29.10 -46.45
N MET A 75 7.43 30.10 -45.92
CA MET A 75 7.82 30.14 -44.50
C MET A 75 6.61 30.28 -43.57
N GLU A 76 5.59 31.04 -43.95
CA GLU A 76 4.33 31.18 -43.20
C GLU A 76 3.61 29.82 -43.06
N ARG A 77 3.51 29.06 -44.16
CA ARG A 77 2.92 27.71 -44.14
C ARG A 77 3.72 26.72 -43.29
N GLU A 78 5.05 26.80 -43.33
CA GLU A 78 5.91 25.98 -42.46
C GLU A 78 5.67 26.33 -40.98
N LEU A 79 5.58 27.63 -40.65
CA LEU A 79 5.30 28.09 -39.29
C LEU A 79 3.92 27.63 -38.80
N GLU A 80 2.86 27.81 -39.60
CA GLU A 80 1.50 27.35 -39.28
C GLU A 80 1.48 25.82 -39.05
N SER A 81 2.11 25.04 -39.93
CA SER A 81 2.17 23.58 -39.75
C SER A 81 2.92 23.17 -38.48
N GLY A 82 3.96 23.91 -38.11
CA GLY A 82 4.71 23.70 -36.87
C GLY A 82 3.87 24.03 -35.63
N GLN A 83 3.09 25.11 -35.70
CA GLN A 83 2.15 25.49 -34.64
C GLN A 83 1.05 24.44 -34.44
N ASP A 84 0.42 23.99 -35.52
CA ASP A 84 -0.62 22.95 -35.47
C ASP A 84 -0.10 21.65 -34.87
N TYR A 85 1.12 21.24 -35.24
CA TYR A 85 1.76 20.05 -34.70
C TYR A 85 2.00 20.17 -33.18
N LEU A 86 2.59 21.29 -32.75
CA LEU A 86 2.85 21.57 -31.33
C LEU A 86 1.55 21.64 -30.52
N GLU A 87 0.50 22.26 -31.05
CA GLU A 87 -0.80 22.33 -30.39
C GLU A 87 -1.42 20.95 -30.22
N MET A 88 -1.37 20.12 -31.26
CA MET A 88 -1.82 18.73 -31.20
C MET A 88 -1.03 17.93 -30.15
N GLU A 89 0.30 18.01 -30.15
CA GLU A 89 1.15 17.29 -29.20
C GLU A 89 0.92 17.74 -27.75
N LEU A 90 0.74 19.05 -27.53
CA LEU A 90 0.36 19.59 -26.21
C LEU A 90 -1.03 19.11 -25.77
N GLY A 91 -1.99 19.02 -26.69
CA GLY A 91 -3.31 18.46 -26.44
C GLY A 91 -3.25 17.00 -26.00
N GLN A 92 -2.51 16.17 -26.75
CA GLN A 92 -2.31 14.76 -26.43
C GLN A 92 -1.65 14.56 -25.06
N ASN A 93 -0.56 15.29 -24.79
CA ASN A 93 0.13 15.23 -23.50
C ASN A 93 -0.77 15.66 -22.32
N ARG A 94 -1.63 16.67 -22.52
CA ARG A 94 -2.62 17.09 -21.50
C ARG A 94 -3.63 15.98 -21.20
N GLU A 95 -4.16 15.32 -22.23
CA GLU A 95 -5.08 14.20 -22.04
C GLU A 95 -4.43 13.02 -21.32
N GLU A 96 -3.20 12.66 -21.68
CA GLU A 96 -2.45 11.60 -21.02
C GLU A 96 -2.20 11.91 -19.55
N LEU A 97 -1.86 13.16 -19.25
CA LEU A 97 -1.69 13.62 -17.87
C LEU A 97 -3.00 13.49 -17.07
N GLU A 98 -4.14 13.87 -17.64
CA GLU A 98 -5.44 13.70 -16.97
C GLU A 98 -5.80 12.22 -16.77
N LYS A 99 -5.52 11.34 -17.74
CA LYS A 99 -5.67 9.89 -17.58
C LYS A 99 -4.79 9.37 -16.45
N PHE A 100 -3.56 9.86 -16.31
CA PHE A 100 -2.68 9.47 -15.22
C PHE A 100 -3.16 9.97 -13.85
N LYS A 101 -3.66 11.21 -13.78
CA LYS A 101 -4.26 11.76 -12.56
C LYS A 101 -5.47 10.94 -12.08
N ASP A 102 -6.35 10.52 -12.99
CA ASP A 102 -7.50 9.69 -12.62
C ASP A 102 -7.06 8.31 -12.14
N LYS A 103 -6.12 7.66 -12.82
CA LYS A 103 -5.52 6.39 -12.37
C LYS A 103 -4.91 6.53 -10.97
N PHE A 104 -4.17 7.60 -10.71
CA PHE A 104 -3.57 7.86 -9.41
C PHE A 104 -4.64 8.04 -8.33
N ARG A 105 -5.70 8.81 -8.61
CA ARG A 105 -6.84 9.00 -7.69
C ARG A 105 -7.53 7.68 -7.36
N ARG A 106 -7.82 6.84 -8.36
CA ARG A 106 -8.43 5.52 -8.16
C ARG A 106 -7.52 4.60 -7.33
N LEU A 107 -6.23 4.59 -7.63
CA LEU A 107 -5.26 3.78 -6.88
C LEU A 107 -5.17 4.24 -5.42
N GLN A 108 -5.13 5.55 -5.17
CA GLN A 108 -5.13 6.12 -3.82
C GLN A 108 -6.41 5.76 -3.05
N ASN A 109 -7.58 5.83 -3.70
CA ASN A 109 -8.85 5.43 -3.09
C ASN A 109 -8.87 3.93 -2.77
N SER A 110 -8.38 3.08 -3.68
CA SER A 110 -8.27 1.64 -3.46
C SER A 110 -7.31 1.31 -2.31
N TYR A 111 -6.15 1.96 -2.27
CA TYR A 111 -5.16 1.81 -1.21
C TYR A 111 -5.74 2.20 0.16
N THR A 112 -6.37 3.37 0.26
CA THR A 112 -6.97 3.83 1.53
C THR A 112 -8.13 2.95 1.97
N ALA A 113 -8.96 2.46 1.05
CA ALA A 113 -10.01 1.49 1.37
C ALA A 113 -9.42 0.18 1.92
N SER A 114 -8.41 -0.37 1.24
CA SER A 114 -7.70 -1.58 1.68
C SER A 114 -7.02 -1.39 3.03
N GLN A 115 -6.39 -0.24 3.26
CA GLN A 115 -5.75 0.10 4.52
C GLN A 115 -6.76 0.10 5.68
N ARG A 116 -7.95 0.68 5.48
CA ARG A 116 -9.03 0.64 6.48
C ARG A 116 -9.47 -0.79 6.75
N THR A 117 -9.71 -1.59 5.70
CA THR A 117 -10.11 -2.99 5.90
C THR A 117 -9.07 -3.80 6.65
N ASN A 118 -7.78 -3.52 6.43
CA ASN A 118 -6.70 -4.21 7.14
C ASN A 118 -6.67 -3.81 8.61
N GLN A 119 -6.84 -2.53 8.92
CA GLN A 119 -6.96 -2.05 10.30
C GLN A 119 -8.16 -2.70 11.03
N ASP A 120 -9.33 -2.76 10.39
CA ASP A 120 -10.51 -3.43 10.96
C ASP A 120 -10.26 -4.91 11.25
N LEU A 121 -9.48 -5.59 10.41
CA LEU A 121 -9.10 -6.99 10.60
C LEU A 121 -8.09 -7.17 11.73
N GLU A 122 -7.10 -6.28 11.85
CA GLU A 122 -6.14 -6.27 12.95
C GLU A 122 -6.87 -6.05 14.30
N GLU A 123 -7.82 -5.12 14.36
CA GLU A 123 -8.64 -4.87 15.55
C GLU A 123 -9.50 -6.10 15.92
N LYS A 124 -10.13 -6.74 14.93
CA LYS A 124 -10.89 -7.99 15.15
C LYS A 124 -10.00 -9.12 15.66
N LEU A 125 -8.80 -9.25 15.11
CA LEU A 125 -7.84 -10.26 15.56
C LEU A 125 -7.44 -10.02 17.02
N HIS A 126 -7.13 -8.78 17.38
CA HIS A 126 -6.83 -8.40 18.76
C HIS A 126 -8.00 -8.70 19.70
N ALA A 127 -9.23 -8.42 19.29
CA ALA A 127 -10.42 -8.73 20.08
C ALA A 127 -10.61 -10.24 20.29
N LEU A 128 -10.42 -11.05 19.24
CA LEU A 128 -10.52 -12.51 19.32
C LEU A 128 -9.44 -13.11 20.22
N ILE A 129 -8.19 -12.65 20.12
CA ILE A 129 -7.10 -13.09 20.99
C ILE A 129 -7.45 -12.79 22.45
N LYS A 130 -7.88 -11.56 22.75
CA LYS A 130 -8.26 -11.16 24.10
C LYS A 130 -9.41 -12.02 24.65
N LYS A 131 -10.41 -12.32 23.83
CA LYS A 131 -11.52 -13.19 24.22
C LYS A 131 -11.01 -14.61 24.53
N ALA A 132 -10.22 -15.19 23.64
CA ALA A 132 -9.65 -16.53 23.83
C ALA A 132 -8.78 -16.61 25.09
N GLU A 133 -8.02 -15.58 25.41
CA GLU A 133 -7.24 -15.50 26.65
C GLU A 133 -8.13 -15.45 27.91
N MET A 134 -9.25 -14.74 27.85
CA MET A 134 -10.23 -14.71 28.94
C MET A 134 -10.89 -16.07 29.12
N ASP A 135 -11.37 -16.68 28.02
CA ASP A 135 -12.01 -18.00 28.05
C ASP A 135 -11.03 -19.06 28.59
N ARG A 136 -9.76 -19.02 28.18
CA ARG A 136 -8.72 -19.90 28.72
C ARG A 136 -8.55 -19.74 30.23
N LYS A 137 -8.50 -18.51 30.75
CA LYS A 137 -8.37 -18.27 32.20
C LYS A 137 -9.58 -18.79 32.97
N THR A 138 -10.79 -18.65 32.41
CA THR A 138 -12.01 -19.19 33.00
C THR A 138 -11.95 -20.71 33.08
N LEU A 139 -11.59 -21.38 31.98
CA LEU A 139 -11.43 -22.83 31.94
C LEU A 139 -10.32 -23.33 32.88
N ASP A 140 -9.18 -22.63 32.93
CA ASP A 140 -8.08 -22.95 33.85
C ASP A 140 -8.57 -22.88 35.33
N TRP A 141 -9.41 -21.90 35.67
CA TRP A 141 -10.00 -21.78 37.00
C TRP A 141 -10.99 -22.91 37.31
N GLU A 142 -11.88 -23.24 36.36
CA GLU A 142 -12.83 -24.34 36.49
C GLU A 142 -12.13 -25.70 36.66
N ILE A 143 -11.03 -25.94 35.93
CA ILE A 143 -10.22 -27.16 36.08
C ILE A 143 -9.70 -27.28 37.52
N VAL A 144 -9.16 -26.20 38.08
CA VAL A 144 -8.64 -26.19 39.45
C VAL A 144 -9.78 -26.45 40.45
N GLU A 145 -10.92 -25.79 40.29
CA GLU A 145 -12.07 -25.96 41.17
C GLU A 145 -12.58 -27.40 41.16
N LEU A 146 -12.76 -27.99 39.98
CA LEU A 146 -13.21 -29.38 39.81
C LEU A 146 -12.19 -30.38 40.34
N THR A 147 -10.89 -30.11 40.15
CA THR A 147 -9.81 -30.95 40.68
C THR A 147 -9.83 -30.98 42.22
N ASN A 148 -10.06 -29.84 42.86
CA ASN A 148 -10.19 -29.77 44.31
C ASN A 148 -11.43 -30.55 44.80
N LYS A 149 -12.59 -30.37 44.16
CA LYS A 149 -13.81 -31.13 44.49
C LYS A 149 -13.59 -32.64 44.35
N LEU A 150 -12.86 -33.08 43.31
CA LEU A 150 -12.52 -34.48 43.10
C LEU A 150 -11.60 -35.02 44.21
N LEU A 151 -10.60 -34.22 44.62
CA LEU A 151 -9.68 -34.58 45.71
C LEU A 151 -10.41 -34.71 47.05
N ASP A 152 -11.34 -33.81 47.35
CA ASP A 152 -12.17 -33.86 48.55
C ASP A 152 -13.09 -35.08 48.58
N ALA A 153 -13.74 -35.39 47.45
CA ALA A 153 -14.57 -36.58 47.29
C ALA A 153 -13.74 -37.86 47.48
N LYS A 154 -12.56 -37.94 46.87
CA LYS A 154 -11.63 -39.07 47.03
C LYS A 154 -11.19 -39.24 48.49
N THR A 155 -10.89 -38.13 49.17
CA THR A 155 -10.53 -38.15 50.59
C THR A 155 -11.67 -38.68 51.45
N THR A 156 -12.90 -38.33 51.12
CA THR A 156 -14.11 -38.81 51.81
C THR A 156 -14.31 -40.32 51.58
N ILE A 157 -14.14 -40.80 50.34
CA ILE A 157 -14.21 -42.23 50.00
C ILE A 157 -13.19 -43.02 50.82
N ASN A 158 -11.91 -42.61 50.82
CA ASN A 158 -10.86 -43.30 51.58
C ASN A 158 -11.22 -43.43 53.07
N LYS A 159 -11.75 -42.36 53.68
CA LYS A 159 -12.21 -42.39 55.08
C LYS A 159 -13.34 -43.40 55.31
N LEU A 160 -14.30 -43.47 54.39
CA LEU A 160 -15.41 -44.41 54.46
C LEU A 160 -14.95 -45.85 54.27
N GLU A 161 -14.01 -46.09 53.36
CA GLU A 161 -13.39 -47.41 53.14
C GLU A 161 -12.62 -47.89 54.38
N GLU A 162 -11.82 -47.01 55.01
CA GLU A 162 -11.13 -47.31 56.27
C GLU A 162 -12.11 -47.66 57.40
N LEU A 163 -13.19 -46.87 57.55
CA LEU A 163 -14.22 -47.15 58.56
C LEU A 163 -14.93 -48.48 58.28
N ASN A 164 -15.25 -48.76 57.02
CA ASN A 164 -15.90 -50.02 56.62
C ASN A 164 -15.02 -51.24 56.92
N GLU A 165 -13.71 -51.13 56.66
CA GLU A 165 -12.75 -52.19 56.98
C GLU A 165 -12.68 -52.44 58.50
N ARG A 166 -12.64 -51.38 59.32
CA ARG A 166 -12.71 -51.50 60.79
C ARG A 166 -14.00 -52.19 61.25
N TYR A 167 -15.15 -51.79 60.72
CA TYR A 167 -16.42 -52.43 61.05
C TYR A 167 -16.43 -53.91 60.67
N ARG A 168 -15.85 -54.30 59.52
CA ARG A 168 -15.70 -55.71 59.16
C ARG A 168 -14.81 -56.47 60.15
N GLN A 169 -13.72 -55.87 60.61
CA GLN A 169 -12.84 -56.47 61.62
C GLN A 169 -13.57 -56.66 62.96
N ASP A 170 -14.27 -55.63 63.43
CA ASP A 170 -15.04 -55.69 64.68
C ASP A 170 -16.15 -56.74 64.62
N CYS A 171 -16.89 -56.81 63.50
CA CYS A 171 -17.89 -57.85 63.28
C CYS A 171 -17.28 -59.26 63.28
N ASN A 172 -16.13 -59.45 62.62
CA ASN A 172 -15.43 -60.73 62.61
C ASN A 172 -14.99 -61.14 64.02
N LEU A 173 -14.45 -60.20 64.81
CA LEU A 173 -14.07 -60.44 66.20
C LEU A 173 -15.29 -60.84 67.06
N ALA A 174 -16.42 -60.12 66.92
CA ALA A 174 -17.65 -60.46 67.62
C ALA A 174 -18.13 -61.89 67.28
N VAL A 175 -18.09 -62.28 66.00
CA VAL A 175 -18.41 -63.65 65.58
C VAL A 175 -17.45 -64.67 66.17
N GLN A 176 -16.14 -64.38 66.24
CA GLN A 176 -15.16 -65.28 66.87
C GLN A 176 -15.44 -65.46 68.36
N LEU A 177 -15.67 -64.38 69.10
CA LEU A 177 -15.99 -64.42 70.54
C LEU A 177 -17.27 -65.22 70.81
N LEU A 178 -18.30 -65.06 69.97
CA LEU A 178 -19.53 -65.87 70.06
C LEU A 178 -19.26 -67.36 69.79
N LYS A 179 -18.41 -67.70 68.81
CA LYS A 179 -18.05 -69.10 68.50
C LYS A 179 -17.19 -69.75 69.59
N CYS A 180 -16.24 -69.03 70.17
CA CYS A 180 -15.34 -69.53 71.22
C CYS A 180 -16.06 -69.80 72.56
N ASN A 181 -17.25 -69.23 72.80
CA ASN A 181 -18.03 -69.45 74.02
C ASN A 181 -18.91 -70.73 74.03
N LYS A 182 -18.82 -71.59 73.00
CA LYS A 182 -19.66 -72.79 72.91
C LYS A 182 -19.41 -73.82 74.04
N SER A 183 -18.22 -73.84 74.64
CA SER A 183 -17.89 -74.74 75.76
C SER A 183 -18.19 -74.16 77.15
N HIS A 184 -18.37 -72.84 77.30
CA HIS A 184 -18.62 -72.21 78.60
C HIS A 184 -20.11 -72.08 78.97
N PHE A 185 -21.02 -72.12 78.00
CA PHE A 185 -22.46 -72.00 78.27
C PHE A 185 -23.14 -73.29 78.77
N ARG A 186 -22.41 -74.40 78.96
CA ARG A 186 -23.01 -75.70 79.33
C ARG A 186 -23.10 -75.99 80.83
N ASN A 187 -22.58 -75.12 81.71
CA ASN A 187 -22.51 -75.40 83.16
C ASN A 187 -23.14 -74.33 84.07
N HIS A 188 -24.27 -73.74 83.69
CA HIS A 188 -25.19 -73.17 84.68
C HIS A 188 -26.55 -73.86 84.58
N LYS A 189 -26.57 -75.13 85.00
CA LYS A 189 -27.75 -75.65 85.70
C LYS A 189 -27.86 -74.83 86.98
N PHE A 190 -28.88 -73.98 87.08
CA PHE A 190 -29.35 -73.52 88.38
C PHE A 190 -29.78 -74.77 89.14
N ALA A 191 -28.96 -75.21 90.10
CA ALA A 191 -29.39 -76.18 91.07
C ALA A 191 -30.38 -75.48 91.99
N ASP A 192 -31.60 -76.01 92.04
CA ASP A 192 -32.58 -75.76 93.08
C ASP A 192 -31.92 -75.89 94.46
N HIS A 193 -32.06 -74.86 95.29
CA HIS A 193 -32.07 -75.01 96.74
C HIS A 193 -32.92 -73.89 97.38
N CYS A 194 -34.19 -74.26 97.64
CA CYS A 194 -35.05 -74.00 98.79
C CYS A 194 -36.48 -73.62 98.38
#